data_AF-A0A952IWY7-F1
#
_entry.id   AF-A0A952IWY7-F1
#
_cell.length_a   1.000
_cell.length_b   1.000
_cell.length_c   1.000
_cell.angle_alpha   90.00
_cell.angle_beta   90.00
_cell.angle_gamma   90.00
#
_symmetry.space_group_name_H-M   'P 1'
#
loop_
_entity.id
_entity.type
_entity.pdbx_description
1 polymer ?
#
loop_
_entity_poly.entity_id
_entity_poly.type
_entity_poly.pdbx_seq_one_letter_code
_entity_poly.pdbx_strand_id
1 'polypeptide(L)'
;MNPATSPHLLTWIQHLLCTLILVTFANAGVAADVDTADPRNQLNRISDTLYQFTDDDAAGAVLLTTAGAVVVDPMNTETALWLKRELDTRFGQAVSYVIYSSHLDDRIGGTDVFAADGARVVAHENALAHLPESETHTP
;
A
#
# COMPACT_ATOMS: atom_id res chain seq x y z
N MET A 1 -37.11 -51.90 36.48
CA MET A 1 -36.94 -51.87 35.01
C MET A 1 -36.38 -50.52 34.63
N ASN A 2 -35.08 -50.45 34.36
CA ASN A 2 -34.41 -49.27 33.79
C ASN A 2 -33.84 -49.69 32.43
N PRO A 3 -34.07 -48.93 31.34
CA PRO A 3 -33.48 -49.26 30.05
C PRO A 3 -31.99 -48.88 30.07
N ALA A 4 -31.13 -49.85 29.79
CA ALA A 4 -29.71 -49.63 29.59
C ALA A 4 -29.50 -48.84 28.29
N THR A 5 -29.00 -47.61 28.40
CA THR A 5 -28.53 -46.83 27.26
C THR A 5 -27.16 -47.36 26.82
N SER A 6 -27.12 -47.91 25.61
CA SER A 6 -25.95 -48.58 25.05
C SER A 6 -24.86 -47.58 24.60
N PRO A 7 -23.59 -47.77 25.02
CA PRO A 7 -22.51 -46.78 24.84
C PRO A 7 -22.01 -46.62 23.40
N HIS A 8 -22.47 -47.46 22.47
CA HIS A 8 -22.04 -47.38 21.07
C HIS A 8 -22.74 -46.27 20.28
N LEU A 9 -23.96 -45.84 20.66
CA LEU A 9 -24.70 -44.81 19.91
C LEU A 9 -24.11 -43.40 20.10
N LEU A 10 -23.43 -43.14 21.22
CA LEU A 10 -22.84 -41.85 21.54
C LEU A 10 -21.52 -41.61 20.78
N THR A 11 -20.76 -42.68 20.50
CA THR A 11 -19.51 -42.61 19.72
C THR A 11 -19.76 -42.32 18.24
N TRP A 12 -20.85 -42.81 17.63
CA TRP A 12 -21.18 -42.48 16.24
C TRP A 12 -21.57 -41.00 16.08
N ILE A 13 -22.28 -40.42 17.05
CA ILE A 13 -22.69 -38.99 17.04
C ILE A 13 -21.48 -38.08 17.29
N GLN A 14 -20.57 -38.48 18.20
CA GLN A 14 -19.29 -37.78 18.45
C GLN A 14 -18.40 -37.75 17.19
N HIS A 15 -18.33 -38.85 16.45
CA HIS A 15 -17.51 -38.91 15.23
C HIS A 15 -18.13 -38.15 14.05
N LEU A 16 -19.47 -38.16 13.90
CA LEU A 16 -20.18 -37.34 12.89
C LEU A 16 -20.06 -35.83 13.17
N LEU A 17 -20.00 -35.41 14.44
CA LEU A 17 -19.76 -34.01 14.81
C LEU A 17 -18.30 -33.58 14.59
N CYS A 18 -17.32 -34.46 14.87
CA CYS A 18 -15.90 -34.14 14.70
C CYS A 18 -15.46 -34.01 13.24
N THR A 19 -16.03 -34.79 12.31
CA THR A 19 -15.73 -34.65 10.88
C THR A 19 -16.35 -33.41 10.25
N LEU A 20 -17.48 -32.91 10.76
CA LEU A 20 -18.10 -31.68 10.28
C LEU A 20 -17.31 -30.41 10.68
N ILE A 21 -16.61 -30.45 11.82
CA ILE A 21 -15.80 -29.32 12.32
C ILE A 21 -14.42 -29.27 11.63
N LEU A 22 -13.89 -30.40 11.13
CA LEU A 22 -12.59 -30.43 10.43
C LEU A 22 -12.64 -29.86 9.01
N VAL A 23 -13.82 -29.87 8.36
CA VAL A 23 -13.98 -29.41 6.96
C VAL A 23 -14.13 -27.88 6.86
N THR A 24 -14.49 -27.18 7.94
CA THR A 24 -14.69 -25.72 7.91
C THR A 24 -13.43 -24.89 8.07
N PHE A 25 -12.32 -25.46 8.57
CA PHE A 25 -11.06 -24.73 8.79
C PHE A 25 -10.09 -24.72 7.60
N ALA A 26 -10.30 -25.54 6.57
CA ALA A 26 -9.36 -25.66 5.45
C ALA A 26 -9.53 -24.59 4.36
N ASN A 27 -10.55 -23.72 4.44
CA ASN A 27 -10.76 -22.61 3.51
C ASN A 27 -10.35 -21.25 4.11
N ALA A 28 -9.31 -21.22 4.95
CA ALA A 28 -8.56 -19.99 5.16
C ALA A 28 -7.78 -19.74 3.86
N GLY A 29 -8.39 -18.99 2.93
CA GLY A 29 -7.78 -18.64 1.67
C GLY A 29 -6.40 -18.04 1.90
N VAL A 30 -5.38 -18.69 1.36
CA VAL A 30 -4.11 -18.03 1.12
C VAL A 30 -4.41 -16.98 0.06
N ALA A 31 -4.61 -15.73 0.47
CA ALA A 31 -4.43 -14.61 -0.44
C ALA A 31 -2.97 -14.69 -0.88
N ALA A 32 -2.75 -15.26 -2.06
CA ALA A 32 -1.47 -15.17 -2.72
C ALA A 32 -1.24 -13.68 -2.92
N ASP A 33 -0.28 -13.12 -2.20
CA ASP A 33 0.25 -11.80 -2.48
C ASP A 33 0.86 -11.90 -3.87
N VAL A 34 0.12 -11.44 -4.88
CA VAL A 34 0.66 -11.33 -6.22
C VAL A 34 1.62 -10.17 -6.12
N ASP A 35 2.90 -10.49 -6.00
CA ASP A 35 4.00 -9.55 -6.18
C ASP A 35 3.92 -9.04 -7.63
N THR A 36 3.07 -8.03 -7.81
CA THR A 36 2.93 -7.25 -9.03
C THR A 36 4.09 -6.27 -9.08
N ALA A 37 5.31 -6.81 -9.08
CA ALA A 37 6.48 -6.06 -9.53
C ALA A 37 6.25 -5.76 -11.02
N ASP A 38 5.50 -4.69 -11.28
CA ASP A 38 5.52 -4.01 -12.56
C ASP A 38 6.99 -3.61 -12.78
N PRO A 39 7.69 -4.13 -13.80
CA PRO A 39 9.11 -3.83 -13.99
C PRO A 39 9.37 -2.32 -14.10
N ARG A 40 8.34 -1.53 -14.43
CA ARG A 40 8.37 -0.05 -14.46
C ARG A 40 8.60 0.55 -13.08
N ASN A 41 7.89 0.05 -12.06
CA ASN A 41 7.91 0.60 -10.71
C ASN A 41 8.73 -0.25 -9.74
N GLN A 42 9.81 0.31 -9.19
CA GLN A 42 10.68 -0.40 -8.23
C GLN A 42 10.88 0.43 -6.97
N LEU A 43 10.98 -0.24 -5.81
CA LEU A 43 11.30 0.40 -4.53
C LEU A 43 12.60 -0.19 -3.94
N ASN A 44 13.71 0.45 -4.29
CA ASN A 44 15.07 0.03 -4.01
C ASN A 44 15.58 0.61 -2.69
N ARG A 45 16.06 -0.25 -1.79
CA ARG A 45 16.59 0.17 -0.49
C ARG A 45 18.01 0.73 -0.61
N ILE A 46 18.21 1.97 -0.17
CA ILE A 46 19.54 2.61 -0.07
C ILE A 46 20.11 2.40 1.35
N SER A 47 19.29 2.57 2.38
CA SER A 47 19.65 2.34 3.78
C SER A 47 18.45 1.83 4.59
N ASP A 48 18.58 1.74 5.92
CA ASP A 48 17.50 1.29 6.79
C ASP A 48 16.21 2.11 6.66
N THR A 49 16.33 3.41 6.38
CA THR A 49 15.18 4.33 6.32
C THR A 49 15.06 5.07 5.00
N LEU A 50 16.03 4.93 4.09
CA LEU A 50 16.05 5.64 2.81
C LEU A 50 15.88 4.65 1.65
N TYR A 51 14.91 4.95 0.79
CA TYR A 51 14.59 4.19 -0.40
C TYR A 51 14.56 5.11 -1.61
N GLN A 52 14.99 4.58 -2.75
CA GLN A 52 14.72 5.14 -4.06
C GLN A 52 13.52 4.41 -4.64
N PHE A 53 12.57 5.14 -5.19
CA PHE A 53 11.59 4.55 -6.09
C PHE A 53 11.85 5.02 -7.51
N THR A 54 11.52 4.17 -8.48
CA THR A 54 11.66 4.48 -9.90
C THR A 54 10.33 4.24 -10.62
N ASP A 55 10.12 5.01 -11.69
CA ASP A 55 9.14 4.77 -12.74
C ASP A 55 9.90 4.87 -14.07
N ASP A 56 10.20 3.72 -14.67
CA ASP A 56 11.16 3.59 -15.78
C ASP A 56 12.51 4.27 -15.46
N ASP A 57 12.86 5.35 -16.18
CA ASP A 57 14.11 6.10 -16.03
C ASP A 57 14.02 7.25 -14.99
N ALA A 58 12.82 7.56 -14.50
CA ALA A 58 12.62 8.58 -13.49
C ALA A 58 12.86 8.00 -12.09
N ALA A 59 13.41 8.81 -11.17
CA ALA A 59 13.62 8.42 -9.79
C ALA A 59 13.17 9.49 -8.80
N GLY A 60 12.55 9.03 -7.72
CA GLY A 60 12.20 9.78 -6.52
C GLY A 60 12.75 9.09 -5.28
N ALA A 61 12.44 9.63 -4.10
CA ALA A 61 12.92 9.07 -2.83
C ALA A 61 11.83 8.96 -1.78
N VAL A 62 11.97 7.98 -0.91
CA VAL A 62 11.21 7.88 0.35
C VAL A 62 12.16 7.85 1.52
N LEU A 63 11.91 8.72 2.49
CA LEU A 63 12.52 8.66 3.81
C LEU A 63 11.46 8.22 4.83
N LEU A 64 11.66 7.06 5.44
CA LEU A 64 10.83 6.56 6.53
C LEU A 64 11.25 7.22 7.84
N THR A 65 10.27 7.74 8.59
CA THR A 65 10.50 8.36 9.90
C THR A 65 9.51 7.80 10.91
N THR A 66 9.73 8.05 12.20
CA THR A 66 8.77 7.65 13.25
C THR A 66 7.45 8.42 13.20
N ALA A 67 7.41 9.56 12.51
CA ALA A 67 6.22 10.40 12.37
C ALA A 67 5.41 10.11 11.10
N GLY A 68 5.92 9.26 10.21
CA GLY A 68 5.36 8.98 8.89
C GLY A 68 6.41 9.09 7.78
N ALA A 69 6.03 8.70 6.56
CA ALA A 69 6.92 8.73 5.41
C ALA A 69 7.03 10.15 4.82
N VAL A 70 8.20 10.48 4.29
CA VAL A 70 8.44 11.65 3.44
C VAL A 70 8.68 11.16 2.02
N VAL A 71 7.87 11.62 1.08
CA VAL A 71 8.02 11.32 -0.35
C VAL A 71 8.64 12.52 -1.06
N VAL A 72 9.60 12.28 -1.94
CA VAL A 72 10.21 13.29 -2.79
C VAL A 72 9.91 12.93 -4.25
N ASP A 73 9.34 13.90 -4.97
CA ASP A 73 9.01 13.82 -6.40
C ASP A 73 8.13 12.61 -6.79
N PRO A 74 6.83 12.58 -6.44
CA PRO A 74 5.90 11.47 -6.73
C PRO A 74 5.66 11.17 -8.22
N MET A 75 6.11 12.05 -9.12
CA MET A 75 6.08 11.93 -10.57
C MET A 75 4.69 12.01 -11.20
N ASN A 76 3.82 11.04 -10.94
CA ASN A 76 2.50 10.94 -11.53
C ASN A 76 1.54 10.14 -10.63
N THR A 77 0.25 10.17 -10.95
CA THR A 77 -0.81 9.53 -10.14
C THR A 77 -0.69 8.00 -10.10
N GLU A 78 -0.27 7.33 -11.18
CA GLU A 78 -0.11 5.86 -11.20
C GLU A 78 1.00 5.44 -10.24
N THR A 79 2.17 6.07 -10.35
CA THR A 79 3.33 5.84 -9.49
C THR A 79 3.04 6.20 -8.04
N ALA A 80 2.36 7.32 -7.78
CA ALA A 80 1.95 7.70 -6.44
C ALA A 80 0.99 6.69 -5.78
N LEU A 81 0.01 6.17 -6.52
CA LEU A 81 -0.92 5.15 -6.02
C LEU A 81 -0.23 3.81 -5.77
N TRP A 82 0.71 3.41 -6.63
CA TRP A 82 1.55 2.24 -6.41
C TRP A 82 2.42 2.43 -5.16
N LEU A 83 3.12 3.56 -5.05
CA LEU A 83 4.00 3.84 -3.92
C LEU A 83 3.22 3.88 -2.61
N LYS A 84 2.03 4.48 -2.59
CA LYS A 84 1.14 4.47 -1.42
C LYS A 84 0.87 3.04 -0.93
N ARG A 85 0.52 2.12 -1.86
CA ARG A 85 0.29 0.71 -1.52
C ARG A 85 1.55 0.03 -0.98
N GLU A 86 2.71 0.28 -1.57
CA GLU A 86 3.99 -0.24 -1.07
C GLU A 86 4.26 0.23 0.36
N LEU A 87 4.05 1.52 0.64
CA LEU A 87 4.29 2.10 1.97
C LEU A 87 3.34 1.54 3.03
N ASP A 88 2.06 1.39 2.67
CA ASP A 88 1.05 0.80 3.54
C ASP A 88 1.36 -0.67 3.82
N THR A 89 1.68 -1.44 2.78
CA THR A 89 1.83 -2.91 2.88
C THR A 89 3.14 -3.30 3.57
N ARG A 90 4.25 -2.63 3.23
CA ARG A 90 5.59 -3.03 3.69
C ARG A 90 6.00 -2.36 4.99
N PHE A 91 5.51 -1.15 5.25
CA PHE A 91 5.95 -0.34 6.39
C PHE A 91 4.81 0.09 7.30
N GLY A 92 3.55 0.01 6.85
CA GLY A 92 2.40 0.51 7.61
C GLY A 92 2.50 2.01 7.90
N GLN A 93 3.11 2.78 6.99
CA GLN A 93 3.37 4.21 7.18
C GLN A 93 2.59 5.06 6.18
N ALA A 94 1.72 5.93 6.69
CA ALA A 94 1.14 7.01 5.91
C ALA A 94 2.20 8.06 5.54
N VAL A 95 1.99 8.74 4.41
CA VAL A 95 2.84 9.86 3.99
C VAL A 95 2.45 11.12 4.73
N SER A 96 3.40 11.73 5.43
CA SER A 96 3.20 12.99 6.17
C SER A 96 3.64 14.22 5.37
N TYR A 97 4.63 14.06 4.50
CA TYR A 97 5.16 15.14 3.68
C TYR A 97 5.42 14.68 2.26
N VAL A 98 5.10 15.54 1.31
CA VAL A 98 5.54 15.44 -0.08
C VAL A 98 6.41 16.64 -0.38
N ILE A 99 7.64 16.40 -0.85
CA ILE A 99 8.61 17.45 -1.17
C ILE A 99 8.81 17.50 -2.69
N TYR A 100 8.70 18.69 -3.26
CA TYR A 100 9.02 18.93 -4.66
C TYR A 100 10.46 19.42 -4.79
N SER A 101 11.25 18.73 -5.61
CA SER A 101 12.57 19.23 -6.01
C SER A 101 12.47 20.29 -7.12
N SER A 102 11.41 20.23 -7.94
CA SER A 102 11.16 21.11 -9.09
C SER A 102 9.67 21.38 -9.27
N HIS A 103 9.32 22.38 -10.09
CA HIS A 103 7.95 22.70 -10.50
C HIS A 103 7.47 21.90 -11.72
N LEU A 104 8.38 21.16 -12.37
CA LEU A 104 8.07 20.40 -13.58
C LEU A 104 7.05 19.29 -13.27
N ASP A 105 6.14 19.05 -14.21
CA ASP A 105 5.01 18.14 -14.04
C ASP A 105 5.46 16.70 -13.71
N ASP A 106 6.56 16.25 -14.33
CA ASP A 106 7.21 14.95 -14.09
C ASP A 106 7.78 14.77 -12.67
N ARG A 107 7.69 15.80 -11.83
CA ARG A 107 8.08 15.78 -10.41
C ARG A 107 6.90 15.95 -9.49
N ILE A 108 5.96 16.81 -9.82
CA ILE A 108 4.85 17.20 -8.93
C ILE A 108 3.59 16.36 -9.13
N GLY A 109 3.46 15.63 -10.24
CA GLY A 109 2.28 14.82 -10.53
C GLY A 109 2.03 13.75 -9.47
N GLY A 110 0.75 13.44 -9.22
CA GLY A 110 0.34 12.44 -8.22
C GLY A 110 0.41 12.91 -6.76
N THR A 111 0.75 14.17 -6.50
CA THR A 111 0.80 14.69 -5.12
C THR A 111 -0.58 14.70 -4.43
N ASP A 112 -1.64 14.88 -5.20
CA ASP A 112 -3.03 14.84 -4.74
C ASP A 112 -3.38 13.52 -4.04
N VAL A 113 -2.79 12.40 -4.48
CA VAL A 113 -2.94 11.06 -3.86
C VAL A 113 -2.59 11.07 -2.37
N PHE A 114 -1.53 11.80 -2.00
CA PHE A 114 -1.06 11.90 -0.62
C PHE A 114 -1.69 13.09 0.12
N ALA A 115 -1.90 14.21 -0.57
CA ALA A 115 -2.54 15.39 0.00
C ALA A 115 -4.00 15.11 0.43
N ALA A 116 -4.71 14.25 -0.31
CA ALA A 116 -6.05 13.78 0.04
C ALA A 116 -6.08 13.04 1.40
N ASP A 117 -4.98 12.43 1.81
CA ASP A 117 -4.82 11.74 3.10
C ASP A 117 -4.25 12.65 4.20
N GLY A 118 -4.05 13.94 3.90
CA GLY A 118 -3.54 14.94 4.84
C GLY A 118 -2.03 15.16 4.81
N ALA A 119 -1.32 14.62 3.81
CA ALA A 119 0.10 14.91 3.63
C ALA A 119 0.32 16.41 3.35
N ARG A 120 1.35 16.99 3.97
CA ARG A 120 1.74 18.38 3.72
C ARG A 120 2.67 18.47 2.51
N VAL A 121 2.26 19.26 1.53
CA VAL A 121 3.09 19.57 0.37
C VAL A 121 4.09 20.67 0.72
N VAL A 122 5.37 20.45 0.42
CA VAL A 122 6.47 21.39 0.65
C VAL A 122 7.21 21.60 -0.66
N ALA A 123 7.42 22.85 -1.03
CA ALA A 123 8.14 23.23 -2.22
C ALA A 123 8.92 24.53 -1.96
N HIS A 124 9.84 24.85 -2.86
CA HIS A 124 10.50 26.16 -2.87
C HIS A 124 9.45 27.28 -3.10
N GLU A 125 9.63 28.47 -2.51
CA GLU A 125 8.67 29.59 -2.62
C GLU A 125 8.36 29.98 -4.09
N ASN A 126 9.38 29.90 -4.95
CA ASN A 126 9.26 30.16 -6.39
C ASN A 126 8.51 29.07 -7.19
N ALA A 127 8.25 27.90 -6.62
CA ALA A 127 7.58 26.81 -7.34
C ALA A 127 6.17 27.22 -7.76
N LEU A 128 5.43 27.91 -6.88
CA LEU A 128 4.06 28.35 -7.15
C LEU A 128 3.96 29.24 -8.41
N ALA A 129 4.95 30.11 -8.61
CA ALA A 129 4.98 31.01 -9.77
C ALA A 129 5.31 30.30 -11.10
N HIS A 130 5.79 29.05 -11.03
CA HIS A 130 6.21 28.26 -12.19
C HIS A 130 5.46 26.94 -12.30
N LEU A 131 4.38 26.73 -11.52
CA LEU A 131 3.54 25.56 -11.71
C LEU A 131 2.98 25.58 -13.15
N PRO A 132 2.90 24.42 -13.82
CA PRO A 132 2.20 24.33 -15.09
C PRO A 132 0.79 24.88 -14.90
N GLU A 133 0.34 25.69 -15.85
CA GLU A 133 -1.04 26.16 -15.87
C GLU A 133 -1.94 24.92 -15.87
N SER A 134 -2.91 24.86 -14.96
CA SER A 134 -3.87 23.76 -14.97
C SER A 134 -4.49 23.74 -16.36
N GLU A 135 -4.38 22.64 -17.11
CA GLU A 135 -5.12 22.52 -18.35
C GLU A 135 -6.60 22.66 -18.01
N THR A 136 -7.14 23.86 -18.19
CA THR A 136 -8.57 24.10 -18.13
C THR A 136 -9.14 23.34 -19.30
N HIS A 137 -9.69 22.17 -18.99
CA HIS A 137 -10.58 21.41 -19.86
C HIS A 137 -11.56 22.40 -20.48
N THR A 138 -11.34 22.73 -21.74
CA THR A 138 -12.26 23.57 -22.51
C THR A 138 -13.44 22.65 -22.86
N PRO A 139 -14.69 23.02 -22.53
CA PRO A 139 -15.87 22.18 -22.73
C PRO A 139 -16.14 21.83 -24.20
#